data_AF-A0A4Y2MK87-F1
#
_entry.id   AF-A0A4Y2MK87-F1
#
_cell.length_a   1.000
_cell.length_b   1.000
_cell.length_c   1.000
_cell.angle_alpha   90.00
_cell.angle_beta   90.00
_cell.angle_gamma   90.00
#
_symmetry.space_group_name_H-M   'P 1'
#
loop_
_entity.id
_entity.type
_entity.pdbx_description
1 polymer ?
#
loop_
_entity_poly.entity_id
_entity_poly.type
_entity_poly.pdbx_seq_one_letter_code
_entity_poly.pdbx_strand_id
1 'polypeptide(L)' 'VKGIQGLRVVDASIMPIIPSGNINIPTIMVAEKASDIIKESMSCASHKFSNHNDETDFAYIYNPYEYYT' A
#
# COMPACT_ATOMS: atom_id res chain seq x y z
N VAL A 1 14.34 7.24 -4.49
CA VAL A 1 15.68 6.62 -4.36
C VAL A 1 16.73 7.72 -4.44
N LYS A 2 17.79 7.70 -3.61
CA LYS A 2 18.75 8.81 -3.60
C LYS A 2 19.43 8.91 -4.97
N GLY A 3 19.40 10.10 -5.58
CA GLY A 3 20.06 10.39 -6.86
C GLY A 3 19.31 9.99 -8.14
N ILE A 4 18.14 9.35 -8.06
CA ILE A 4 17.37 8.92 -9.24
C ILE A 4 15.96 9.55 -9.21
N GLN A 5 15.62 10.27 -10.28
CA GLN A 5 14.31 10.90 -10.45
C GLN A 5 13.26 9.86 -10.88
N GLY A 6 12.03 10.00 -10.39
CA GLY A 6 10.91 9.13 -10.76
C GLY A 6 10.96 7.71 -10.18
N LEU A 7 12.07 7.27 -9.58
CA LEU A 7 12.21 5.93 -9.02
C LEU A 7 11.81 5.88 -7.52
N ARG A 8 10.80 5.06 -7.23
CA ARG A 8 10.28 4.78 -5.89
C ARG A 8 10.42 3.29 -5.60
N VAL A 9 10.82 2.94 -4.38
CA VAL A 9 10.85 1.56 -3.88
C VAL A 9 9.78 1.47 -2.81
N VAL A 10 8.94 0.44 -2.89
CA VAL A 10 7.81 0.20 -1.99
C VAL A 10 7.84 -1.29 -1.66
N ASP A 11 8.45 -1.62 -0.54
CA ASP A 11 8.70 -2.98 -0.07
C ASP A 11 9.03 -2.95 1.43
N ALA A 12 9.04 -4.10 2.10
CA ALA A 12 9.46 -4.24 3.48
C ALA A 12 10.85 -3.63 3.76
N SER A 13 11.77 -3.69 2.79
CA SER A 13 13.12 -3.15 2.88
C SER A 13 13.19 -1.63 3.12
N ILE A 14 12.11 -0.88 2.92
CA ILE A 14 12.06 0.57 3.17
C ILE A 14 11.85 0.91 4.65
N MET A 15 11.41 -0.06 5.46
CA MET A 15 11.12 0.16 6.88
C MET A 15 12.44 0.42 7.65
N PRO A 16 12.56 1.56 8.36
CA PRO A 16 13.80 1.91 9.06
C PRO A 16 14.06 1.05 10.30
N ILE A 17 12.99 0.51 10.89
CA ILE A 17 13.00 -0.36 12.06
C ILE A 17 12.01 -1.48 11.77
N ILE A 18 12.38 -2.71 12.13
CA ILE A 18 11.52 -3.88 11.96
C ILE A 18 10.33 -3.75 12.92
N PRO A 19 9.08 -3.81 12.43
CA PRO A 19 7.90 -3.76 13.28
C PRO A 19 7.82 -4.99 14.18
N SER A 20 7.36 -4.81 15.42
CA SER A 20 7.08 -5.91 16.33
C SER A 20 5.80 -6.62 15.90
N GLY A 21 5.91 -7.74 15.17
CA GLY A 21 4.78 -8.52 14.68
C GLY A 21 5.05 -9.16 13.32
N ASN A 22 4.01 -9.71 12.70
CA ASN A 22 4.13 -10.26 11.35
C ASN A 22 4.33 -9.11 10.34
N ILE A 23 5.37 -9.22 9.51
CA ILE A 23 5.78 -8.19 8.55
C ILE A 23 4.82 -8.03 7.36
N ASN A 24 3.94 -9.00 7.13
CA ASN A 24 2.96 -8.95 6.03
C ASN A 24 2.04 -7.73 6.13
N ILE A 25 1.44 -7.54 7.31
CA ILE A 25 0.54 -6.41 7.59
C ILE A 25 1.18 -5.03 7.34
N PRO A 26 2.33 -4.69 7.97
CA PRO A 26 2.97 -3.41 7.74
C PRO A 26 3.45 -3.26 6.28
N THR A 27 3.82 -4.34 5.59
CA THR A 27 4.18 -4.29 4.17
C THR A 27 2.99 -3.92 3.29
N ILE A 28 1.83 -4.54 3.53
CA ILE A 28 0.58 -4.21 2.82
C ILE A 28 0.18 -2.76 3.10
N MET A 29 0.21 -2.30 4.35
CA MET A 29 -0.13 -0.92 4.72
C MET A 29 0.77 0.12 4.02
N VAL A 30 2.07 -0.15 3.96
CA VAL A 30 3.04 0.70 3.24
C VAL A 30 2.73 0.73 1.74
N ALA A 31 2.41 -0.42 1.15
CA ALA A 31 2.06 -0.52 -0.26
C ALA A 31 0.77 0.25 -0.61
N GLU A 32 -0.25 0.11 0.23
CA GLU A 32 -1.52 0.84 0.12
C GLU A 32 -1.29 2.34 0.13
N LYS A 33 -0.60 2.85 1.15
CA LYS A 33 -0.30 4.28 1.27
C LYS A 33 0.55 4.79 0.11
N ALA A 34 1.53 4.00 -0.34
CA ALA A 34 2.36 4.37 -1.47
C ALA A 34 1.57 4.42 -2.79
N SER A 35 0.54 3.58 -2.94
CA SER A 35 -0.33 3.60 -4.12
C SER A 35 -1.05 4.92 -4.27
N ASP A 36 -1.55 5.51 -3.17
CA ASP A 36 -2.18 6.83 -3.17
C ASP A 36 -1.19 7.91 -3.56
N ILE A 37 0.00 7.91 -2.94
CA ILE A 37 1.06 8.89 -3.25
C ILE A 37 1.47 8.80 -4.73
N ILE A 38 1.54 7.59 -5.29
CA ILE A 38 1.87 7.38 -6.70
C ILE A 38 0.75 7.94 -7.58
N LYS A 39 -0.51 7.58 -7.31
CA LYS A 39 -1.69 8.08 -8.05
C LYS A 39 -1.78 9.60 -8.02
N GLU A 40 -1.58 10.22 -6.86
CA GLU A 40 -1.53 11.67 -6.70
C GLU A 40 -0.39 12.31 -7.50
N SER A 41 0.79 11.65 -7.53
CA SER A 41 1.95 12.16 -8.27
C SER A 41 1.87 12.01 -9.78
N MET A 42 0.99 11.13 -10.29
CA MET A 42 0.77 10.88 -11.71
C MET A 42 -0.27 11.84 -12.32
N SER A 43 -0.15 13.14 -12.08
CA SER A 43 -1.13 14.13 -12.55
C SER A 43 -1.49 13.95 -14.05
N CYS A 44 -2.78 13.68 -14.33
CA CYS A 44 -3.47 13.48 -15.62
C CYS A 44 -3.53 12.00 -16.08
N ALA A 45 -4.67 11.28 -16.08
CA ALA A 45 -5.93 11.61 -16.75
C ALA A 45 -7.18 11.39 -15.87
N SER A 46 -8.16 12.27 -16.05
CA SER A 46 -9.52 12.17 -15.53
C SER A 46 -10.18 10.83 -15.87
N HIS A 47 -10.40 9.98 -14.87
CA HIS A 47 -11.54 9.09 -14.87
C HIS A 47 -12.19 9.16 -13.49
N LYS A 48 -13.31 9.87 -13.39
CA LYS A 48 -14.14 9.84 -12.19
C LYS A 48 -14.58 8.40 -12.01
N PHE A 49 -13.95 7.66 -11.10
CA PHE A 49 -14.59 6.46 -10.57
C PHE A 49 -15.83 6.96 -9.82
N SER A 50 -16.99 6.69 -10.41
CA SER A 50 -18.26 6.79 -9.72
C SER A 50 -18.10 6.00 -8.43
N ASN A 51 -18.32 6.63 -7.28
CA ASN A 51 -18.48 5.95 -6.01
C ASN A 51 -19.67 4.99 -6.15
N HIS A 52 -19.41 3.77 -6.63
CA HIS A 52 -20.14 2.62 -6.14
C HIS A 52 -19.53 2.29 -4.80
N ASN A 53 -20.39 2.07 -3.82
CA ASN A 53 -20.00 1.59 -2.51
C ASN A 53 -19.43 0.18 -2.72
N ASP A 54 -18.19 0.10 -3.16
CA ASP A 54 -17.47 -1.15 -3.27
C ASP A 54 -17.03 -1.47 -1.84
N GLU A 55 -17.90 -2.17 -1.11
CA GLU A 55 -17.66 -2.72 0.24
C GLU A 55 -16.50 -3.73 0.29
N THR A 56 -15.52 -3.61 -0.61
CA THR A 56 -14.35 -4.47 -0.75
C THR A 56 -13.02 -3.69 -0.65
N ASP A 57 -13.03 -2.49 -0.06
CA ASP A 57 -11.80 -1.85 0.43
C ASP A 57 -11.23 -2.67 1.61
N PHE A 58 -10.20 -3.47 1.32
CA PHE A 58 -9.21 -4.10 2.22
C PHE A 58 -9.68 -5.05 3.33
N ALA A 59 -10.95 -5.04 3.74
CA ALA A 59 -11.48 -5.90 4.79
C ALA A 59 -11.37 -7.41 4.44
N TYR A 60 -11.24 -7.76 3.16
CA TYR A 60 -11.09 -9.15 2.71
C TYR A 60 -9.65 -9.68 2.70
N ILE A 61 -8.63 -8.84 2.85
CA ILE A 61 -7.22 -9.30 2.92
C ILE A 61 -6.79 -9.55 4.37
N TYR A 62 -7.54 -9.02 5.35
CA TYR A 62 -7.28 -9.23 6.76
C TYR A 62 -8.20 -10.32 7.32
N ASN A 63 -7.87 -11.59 7.08
CA ASN A 63 -8.42 -12.68 7.87
C ASN A 63 -7.59 -12.83 9.16
N PRO A 64 -8.11 -12.46 10.34
CA PRO A 64 -7.36 -12.57 11.60
C PRO A 64 -7.01 -14.03 11.96
N TYR A 65 -7.60 -15.02 11.29
CA TYR A 65 -7.33 -16.45 11.49
C TYR A 65 -6.27 -17.02 10.54
N GLU A 66 -5.84 -16.29 9.51
CA GLU A 66 -4.78 -16.75 8.58
C GLU A 66 -3.36 -16.64 9.16
N TYR A 67 -3.23 -16.11 10.38
CA TYR A 67 -1.95 -15.94 11.07
C TYR A 67 -1.61 -17.07 12.07
N TYR A 68 -2.49 -18.06 12.23
CA TYR A 68 -2.32 -19.21 13.13
C TYR A 68 -2.08 -20.52 12.38
N THR A 69 -1.03 -20.60 11.56
CA THR A 69 -0.42 -21.87 11.13
C THR A 69 1.05 -21.66 10.81
#